data_AF-A0A1H0TEQ7-F1
#
_entry.id   AF-A0A1H0TEQ7-F1
#
_cell.length_a   1.000
_cell.length_b   1.000
_cell.length_c   1.000
_cell.angle_alpha   90.00
_cell.angle_beta   90.00
_cell.angle_gamma   90.00
#
_symmetry.space_group_name_H-M   'P 1'
#
loop_
_entity.id
_entity.type
_entity.pdbx_description
1 polymer ?
#
loop_
_entity_poly.entity_id
_entity_poly.type
_entity_poly.pdbx_seq_one_letter_code
_entity_poly.pdbx_strand_id
1 'polypeptide(L)' 'MVTVSFLFIISILTVILGMIDSYFYEISLLQALMQNIVPEAETRRYLVSYFAFSGLVYSIFVDYRLRKNKKLEQD' A
#
# COMPACT_ATOMS: atom_id res chain seq x y z
N MET A 1 -12.06 1.66 -10.34
CA MET A 1 -11.77 1.97 -8.93
C MET A 1 -10.28 1.79 -8.74
N VAL A 2 -9.51 2.82 -9.09
CA VAL A 2 -8.04 2.84 -8.98
C VAL A 2 -7.62 2.64 -7.53
N THR A 3 -8.38 3.18 -6.59
CA THR A 3 -8.14 3.02 -5.14
C THR A 3 -8.18 1.56 -4.71
N VAL A 4 -9.13 0.77 -5.22
CA VAL A 4 -9.26 -0.66 -4.88
C VAL A 4 -8.09 -1.47 -5.45
N SER A 5 -7.70 -1.19 -6.69
CA SER A 5 -6.52 -1.81 -7.30
C SER A 5 -5.24 -1.47 -6.54
N PHE A 6 -5.10 -0.22 -6.09
CA PHE A 6 -3.97 0.21 -5.27
C PHE A 6 -3.89 -0.53 -3.93
N LEU A 7 -5.01 -0.63 -3.19
CA LEU A 7 -5.08 -1.36 -1.93
C LEU A 7 -4.75 -2.86 -2.11
N PHE A 8 -5.26 -3.46 -3.18
CA PHE A 8 -5.00 -4.86 -3.51
C PHE A 8 -3.51 -5.11 -3.76
N ILE A 9 -2.87 -4.28 -4.59
CA ILE A 9 -1.44 -4.39 -4.91
C ILE A 9 -0.58 -4.20 -3.65
N ILE A 10 -0.86 -3.19 -2.84
CA ILE A 10 -0.12 -2.96 -1.58
C ILE A 10 -0.27 -4.15 -0.63
N SER A 11 -1.47 -4.71 -0.52
CA SER A 11 -1.72 -5.84 0.38
C SER A 11 -0.90 -7.07 -0.05
N ILE A 12 -0.90 -7.39 -1.35
CA ILE A 12 -0.12 -8.51 -1.89
C ILE A 12 1.38 -8.28 -1.68
N LEU A 13 1.89 -7.09 -1.99
CA LEU A 13 3.31 -6.78 -1.81
C LEU A 13 3.74 -6.90 -0.35
N THR A 14 2.88 -6.47 0.58
CA THR A 14 3.15 -6.59 2.03
C THR A 14 3.21 -8.06 2.47
N VAL A 15 2.32 -8.91 1.95
CA VAL A 15 2.34 -10.36 2.22
C VAL A 15 3.59 -11.02 1.65
N ILE A 16 3.97 -10.67 0.42
CA ILE A 16 5.20 -11.20 -0.20
C ILE A 16 6.44 -10.79 0.61
N LEU A 17 6.53 -9.53 1.03
CA LEU A 17 7.61 -9.05 1.92
C LEU A 17 7.62 -9.81 3.25
N GLY A 18 6.46 -10.01 3.87
CA GLY A 18 6.34 -10.81 5.09
C GLY A 18 6.77 -12.27 4.91
N MET A 19 6.49 -12.87 3.76
CA MET A 19 6.96 -14.22 3.42
C MET A 19 8.48 -14.29 3.26
N ILE A 20 9.06 -13.30 2.56
CA ILE A 20 10.52 -13.19 2.39
C ILE A 20 11.18 -13.03 3.76
N ASP A 21 10.72 -12.09 4.58
CA ASP A 21 11.29 -11.85 5.91
C ASP A 21 11.12 -13.06 6.83
N SER A 22 9.96 -13.71 6.81
CA SER A 22 9.72 -14.94 7.57
C SER A 22 10.68 -16.06 7.16
N TYR A 23 10.97 -16.19 5.87
CA TYR A 23 11.91 -17.18 5.36
C TYR A 23 13.36 -16.87 5.72
N PHE A 24 13.79 -15.61 5.61
CA PHE A 24 15.18 -15.21 5.86
C PHE A 24 15.53 -15.08 7.35
N TYR A 25 14.60 -14.61 8.18
CA TYR A 25 14.84 -14.36 9.60
C TYR A 25 14.31 -15.47 10.51
N GLU A 26 13.79 -16.57 9.93
CA GLU A 26 13.20 -17.72 10.63
C GLU A 26 12.12 -17.33 11.67
N ILE A 27 11.50 -16.16 11.49
CA ILE A 27 10.40 -15.67 12.33
C ILE A 27 9.05 -16.10 11.76
N SER A 28 8.02 -16.13 12.59
CA SER A 28 6.66 -16.42 12.10
C SER A 28 6.18 -15.34 11.12
N LEU A 29 5.41 -15.74 10.10
CA LEU A 29 4.86 -14.82 9.09
C LEU A 29 4.04 -13.68 9.72
N LEU A 30 3.31 -13.97 10.79
CA LEU A 30 2.51 -12.97 11.51
C LEU A 30 3.41 -11.94 12.22
N GLN A 31 4.55 -12.39 12.77
CA GLN A 31 5.55 -11.51 13.38
C GLN A 31 6.29 -10.68 12.33
N ALA A 32 6.66 -11.27 11.19
CA ALA A 32 7.25 -10.56 10.06
C ALA A 32 6.33 -9.47 9.50
N LEU A 33 5.02 -9.76 9.40
CA LEU A 33 4.03 -8.78 8.98
C LEU A 33 3.89 -7.63 9.99
N MET A 34 3.81 -7.92 11.28
CA MET A 34 3.75 -6.87 12.30
C MET A 34 5.01 -5.98 12.28
N GLN A 35 6.19 -6.56 12.14
CA GLN A 35 7.44 -5.80 12.04
C GLN A 35 7.53 -4.93 10.77
N ASN A 36 6.91 -5.36 9.68
CA ASN A 36 6.87 -4.58 8.44
C ASN A 36 5.84 -3.45 8.46
N ILE A 37 4.79 -3.57 9.28
CA ILE A 37 3.76 -2.54 9.41
C ILE A 37 4.22 -1.40 10.34
N VAL A 38 5.01 -1.70 11.38
CA VAL A 38 5.49 -0.68 12.32
C VAL A 38 6.62 0.13 11.68
N PRO A 39 6.41 1.43 11.40
CA PRO A 39 7.45 2.26 10.81
C PRO A 39 8.47 2.65 11.89
N GLU A 40 9.66 2.04 11.83
CA GLU A 40 10.80 2.52 12.60
C GLU A 40 11.47 3.71 11.90
N ALA A 41 11.70 4.79 12.64
CA ALA A 41 12.09 6.10 12.11
C ALA A 41 13.46 6.12 11.40
N GLU A 42 14.35 5.19 11.74
CA GLU A 42 15.70 5.11 11.15
C GLU A 42 15.77 4.20 9.92
N THR A 43 14.70 3.46 9.63
CA THR A 43 14.71 2.39 8.63
C THR A 43 14.09 2.86 7.32
N ARG A 44 14.55 2.29 6.18
CA ARG A 44 13.93 2.48 4.85
C ARG A 44 12.42 2.15 4.83
N ARG A 45 11.90 1.46 5.85
CA ARG A 45 10.48 1.21 6.09
C ARG A 45 9.66 2.50 6.17
N TYR A 46 10.19 3.58 6.77
CA TYR A 46 9.51 4.87 6.80
C TYR A 46 9.23 5.44 5.40
N LEU A 47 10.19 5.31 4.47
CA LEU A 47 9.99 5.74 3.08
C LEU A 47 8.89 4.92 2.41
N VAL A 48 8.86 3.61 2.63
CA VAL A 48 7.80 2.74 2.08
C VAL A 48 6.43 3.15 2.61
N SER A 49 6.30 3.42 3.92
CA SER A 49 5.06 3.92 4.53
C SER A 49 4.65 5.28 3.97
N TYR A 50 5.62 6.19 3.77
CA TYR A 50 5.37 7.51 3.18
C TYR A 50 4.86 7.39 1.73
N PHE A 51 5.53 6.59 0.90
CA PHE A 51 5.11 6.37 -0.48
C PHE A 51 3.74 5.67 -0.55
N ALA A 52 3.49 4.68 0.31
CA ALA A 52 2.19 4.02 0.43
C ALA A 52 1.08 5.02 0.75
N PHE A 53 1.32 5.93 1.71
CA PHE A 53 0.36 6.97 2.07
C PHE A 53 0.13 7.96 0.92
N SER A 54 1.19 8.46 0.29
CA SER A 54 1.09 9.39 -0.84
C SER A 54 0.36 8.75 -2.04
N GLY A 55 0.64 7.47 -2.33
CA GLY A 55 0.01 6.70 -3.39
C GLY A 55 -1.48 6.49 -3.12
N LEU A 56 -1.86 6.29 -1.87
CA LEU A 56 -3.25 6.17 -1.45
C LEU A 56 -4.00 7.48 -1.70
N VAL A 57 -3.46 8.62 -1.25
CA VAL A 57 -4.06 9.94 -1.48
C VAL A 57 -4.22 10.22 -2.98
N TYR A 58 -3.18 9.91 -3.78
CA TYR A 58 -3.23 10.08 -5.23
C TYR A 58 -4.28 9.18 -5.89
N SER A 59 -4.40 7.91 -5.46
CA SER A 59 -5.38 6.97 -6.00
C SER A 59 -6.82 7.44 -5.76
N ILE A 60 -7.10 8.00 -4.58
CA ILE A 60 -8.41 8.60 -4.25
C ILE A 60 -8.66 9.82 -5.14
N PHE A 61 -7.66 10.69 -5.31
CA PHE A 61 -7.78 11.87 -6.16
C PHE A 61 -8.07 11.50 -7.62
N VAL A 62 -7.41 10.48 -8.16
CA VAL A 62 -7.65 9.97 -9.51
C VAL A 62 -9.06 9.38 -9.64
N ASP A 63 -9.50 8.55 -8.70
CA ASP A 63 -10.86 8.00 -8.70
C ASP A 63 -11.91 9.12 -8.61
N TYR A 64 -11.67 10.17 -7.81
CA TYR A 64 -12.55 11.34 -7.73
C TYR A 64 -12.60 12.11 -9.05
N ARG A 65 -11.44 12.40 -9.66
CA ARG A 65 -11.34 13.08 -10.95
C ARG A 65 -12.05 12.30 -12.07
N LEU A 66 -11.84 10.99 -12.13
CA LEU A 66 -12.51 10.12 -13.10
C LEU A 66 -14.03 10.13 -12.93
N ARG A 67 -14.53 10.09 -11.69
CA ARG A 67 -15.98 10.20 -11.41
C ARG A 67 -16.54 11.55 -11.82
N LYS A 68 -15.79 12.64 -11.62
CA LYS A 68 -16.22 13.99 -12.04
C LYS A 68 -16.29 14.11 -13.56
N ASN A 69 -15.29 13.62 -14.28
CA ASN A 69 -15.27 13.68 -15.75
C ASN A 69 -16.39 12.86 -16.39
N LYS A 70 -16.70 11.67 -15.84
CA LYS A 70 -17.83 10.86 -16.32
C LYS A 70 -19.20 11.53 -16.15
N LYS A 71 -19.37 12.39 -15.13
CA LYS A 71 -20.61 13.16 -14.96
C LYS A 71 -20.74 14.27 -16.01
N LEU A 72 -19.62 14.92 -16.37
CA LEU A 72 -19.60 16.00 -17.36
C LEU A 72 -19.82 15.52 -18.81
N GLU A 73 -19.53 14.25 -19.12
CA GLU A 73 -19.81 13.66 -20.44
C GLU A 73 -21.26 13.17 -20.60
N GLN A 74 -22.05 13.15 -19.53
CA GLN A 74 -23.45 12.69 -19.54
C GLN A 74 -24.49 13.82 -19.44
N ASP A 75 -24.04 15.07 -19.25
CA ASP A 75 -24.86 16.30 -19.33
C ASP A 75 -24.69 16.96 -20.72
#